data_AF-A0A963JIR3-F1
#
_entry.id   AF-A0A963JIR3-F1
#
_cell.length_a   1.000
_cell.length_b   1.000
_cell.length_c   1.000
_cell.angle_alpha   90.00
_cell.angle_beta   90.00
_cell.angle_gamma   90.00
#
_symmetry.space_group_name_H-M   'P 1'
#
loop_
_entity.id
_entity.type
_entity.pdbx_description
1 polymer ?
#
loop_
_entity_poly.entity_id
_entity_poly.type
_entity_poly.pdbx_seq_one_letter_code
_entity_poly.pdbx_strand_id
1 'polypeptide(L)'
;MSSTRGAGGASAAEARPLHAWPVFQCGFRPFFVATAGTGAVAVALWAGFLAGWLALPPLAGGPIAWHAHELLLGMGFAAVAGFVLTAVPEFT
;
A
#
# COMPACT_ATOMS: atom_id res chain seq x y z
N MET A 1 -10.00 -42.13 -32.12
CA MET A 1 -10.50 -41.12 -33.07
C MET A 1 -10.57 -39.78 -32.33
N SER A 2 -9.86 -38.77 -32.87
CA SER A 2 -9.93 -37.30 -32.63
C SER A 2 -10.16 -36.82 -31.18
N SER A 3 -9.17 -36.31 -30.45
CA SER A 3 -8.46 -35.02 -30.64
C SER A 3 -9.34 -33.88 -31.14
N THR A 4 -9.69 -32.96 -30.25
CA THR A 4 -9.83 -31.53 -30.61
C THR A 4 -9.16 -30.68 -29.53
N ARG A 5 -7.87 -30.46 -29.76
CA ARG A 5 -7.15 -29.25 -29.36
C ARG A 5 -7.96 -28.03 -29.83
N GLY A 6 -8.65 -27.36 -28.91
CA GLY A 6 -9.20 -26.02 -29.13
C GLY A 6 -8.08 -25.00 -29.01
N ALA A 7 -7.57 -24.56 -30.16
CA ALA A 7 -6.74 -23.37 -30.27
C ALA A 7 -7.62 -22.11 -30.16
N GLY A 8 -7.06 -21.03 -29.61
CA GLY A 8 -7.63 -19.68 -29.68
C GLY A 8 -7.93 -19.10 -28.29
N GLY A 9 -7.24 -18.07 -27.81
CA GLY A 9 -6.27 -17.22 -28.45
C GLY A 9 -5.40 -16.52 -27.44
N ALA A 10 -4.15 -16.28 -27.83
CA ALA A 10 -3.37 -15.24 -27.19
C ALA A 10 -4.03 -13.89 -27.47
N SER A 11 -4.00 -13.03 -26.44
CA SER A 11 -4.01 -11.58 -26.54
C SER A 11 -5.34 -10.92 -26.95
N ALA A 12 -6.18 -10.68 -25.94
CA ALA A 12 -6.74 -9.36 -25.81
C ALA A 12 -6.18 -8.77 -24.51
N ALA A 13 -5.38 -7.72 -24.63
CA ALA A 13 -5.32 -6.69 -23.62
C ALA A 13 -6.71 -6.04 -23.56
N GLU A 14 -7.71 -6.81 -23.12
CA GLU A 14 -9.03 -6.31 -22.77
C GLU A 14 -8.74 -5.32 -21.66
N ALA A 15 -9.04 -4.05 -21.91
CA ALA A 15 -8.84 -2.99 -20.94
C ALA A 15 -9.69 -3.34 -19.71
N ARG A 16 -9.08 -4.09 -18.79
CA ARG A 16 -9.74 -4.53 -17.57
C ARG A 16 -10.20 -3.25 -16.91
N PRO A 17 -11.51 -3.08 -16.66
CA PRO A 17 -11.98 -1.87 -16.04
C PRO A 17 -11.21 -1.69 -14.73
N LEU A 18 -10.88 -0.46 -14.33
CA LEU A 18 -9.95 -0.24 -13.22
C LEU A 18 -10.36 -1.01 -11.94
N HIS A 19 -11.66 -1.15 -11.69
CA HIS A 19 -12.21 -1.94 -10.58
C HIS A 19 -11.99 -3.46 -10.69
N ALA A 20 -11.60 -3.99 -11.84
CA ALA A 20 -11.24 -5.40 -12.04
C ALA A 20 -9.76 -5.66 -11.74
N TRP A 21 -8.92 -4.62 -11.62
CA TRP A 21 -7.53 -4.82 -11.25
C TRP A 21 -7.45 -5.37 -9.82
N PRO A 22 -6.66 -6.43 -9.57
CA PRO A 22 -6.60 -7.02 -8.25
C PRO A 22 -6.20 -6.02 -7.16
N VAL A 23 -5.40 -4.99 -7.47
CA VAL A 23 -5.06 -3.92 -6.52
C VAL A 23 -6.26 -3.09 -6.05
N PHE A 24 -7.37 -3.11 -6.79
CA PHE A 24 -8.61 -2.38 -6.50
C PHE A 24 -9.78 -3.31 -6.12
N GLN A 25 -9.56 -4.64 -6.01
CA GLN A 25 -10.59 -5.62 -5.67
C GLN A 25 -10.53 -6.04 -4.20
N CYS A 26 -11.65 -5.85 -3.49
CA CYS A 26 -11.81 -6.06 -2.05
C CYS A 26 -10.90 -5.14 -1.21
N GLY A 27 -11.25 -4.83 0.05
CA GLY A 27 -10.43 -3.95 0.93
C GLY A 27 -8.98 -4.40 1.14
N PHE A 28 -8.64 -5.58 0.61
CA PHE A 28 -7.40 -6.33 0.77
C PHE A 28 -6.16 -5.78 0.09
N ARG A 29 -6.21 -4.76 -0.79
CA ARG A 29 -5.02 -4.41 -1.60
C ARG A 29 -4.64 -2.92 -1.65
N PRO A 30 -5.56 -1.95 -1.76
CA PRO A 30 -5.17 -0.54 -1.78
C PRO A 30 -4.57 -0.07 -0.45
N PHE A 31 -5.18 -0.47 0.67
CA PHE A 31 -4.75 -0.01 2.00
C PHE A 31 -3.45 -0.66 2.45
N PHE A 32 -3.21 -1.93 2.14
CA PHE A 32 -1.89 -2.53 2.40
C PHE A 32 -0.78 -1.94 1.54
N VAL A 33 -1.09 -1.56 0.29
CA VAL A 33 -0.15 -0.81 -0.56
C VAL A 33 0.09 0.58 -0.01
N ALA A 34 -0.93 1.27 0.49
CA ALA A 34 -0.80 2.57 1.14
C ALA A 34 0.06 2.46 2.41
N THR A 35 -0.18 1.45 3.25
CA THR A 35 0.65 1.10 4.41
C THR A 35 2.11 0.91 3.98
N ALA A 36 2.40 0.00 3.05
CA ALA A 36 3.75 -0.22 2.56
C ALA A 36 4.40 1.07 1.98
N GLY A 37 3.62 1.87 1.25
CA GLY A 37 4.05 3.15 0.70
C GLY A 37 4.41 4.17 1.78
N THR A 38 3.56 4.35 2.79
CA THR A 38 3.83 5.25 3.92
C THR A 38 5.06 4.81 4.71
N GLY A 39 5.23 3.51 4.96
CA GLY A 39 6.44 2.97 5.59
C GLY A 39 7.71 3.24 4.76
N ALA A 40 7.66 3.00 3.45
CA ALA A 40 8.79 3.25 2.56
C ALA A 40 9.19 4.73 2.53
N VAL A 41 8.20 5.64 2.44
CA VAL A 41 8.41 7.09 2.47
C VAL A 41 8.99 7.52 3.82
N ALA A 42 8.44 7.03 4.94
CA ALA A 42 8.92 7.36 6.27
C ALA A 42 10.39 6.95 6.48
N VAL A 43 10.76 5.74 6.02
CA VAL A 43 12.15 5.26 6.06
C VAL A 43 13.06 6.10 5.16
N ALA A 44 12.63 6.45 3.95
CA ALA A 44 13.41 7.26 3.03
C ALA A 44 13.66 8.68 3.57
N LEU A 45 12.63 9.33 4.12
CA LEU A 45 12.75 10.65 4.74
C LEU A 45 13.67 10.60 5.96
N TRP A 46 13.54 9.57 6.80
CA TRP A 46 14.40 9.40 7.97
C TRP A 46 15.86 9.13 7.58
N ALA A 47 16.10 8.28 6.58
CA ALA A 47 17.43 8.01 6.06
C ALA A 47 18.08 9.27 5.46
N GLY A 48 17.31 10.07 4.71
CA GLY A 48 17.78 11.36 4.17
C GLY A 48 18.13 12.37 5.27
N PHE A 49 17.35 12.40 6.35
CA PHE A 49 17.67 13.21 7.53
C PHE A 49 18.95 12.72 8.23
N LEU A 50 19.10 11.42 8.48
CA LEU A 50 20.30 10.85 9.10
C LEU A 50 21.56 11.03 8.25
N ALA A 51 21.43 11.01 6.92
CA ALA A 51 22.51 11.29 5.97
C ALA A 51 22.88 12.78 5.90
N GLY A 52 22.13 13.66 6.57
CA GLY A 52 22.33 15.11 6.52
C GLY A 52 21.88 15.76 5.21
N TRP A 53 21.20 15.01 4.33
CA TRP A 53 20.68 15.52 3.05
C TRP A 53 19.40 16.32 3.21
N LEU A 54 18.67 16.08 4.29
CA LEU A 54 17.40 16.72 4.59
C LEU A 54 17.48 17.38 5.97
N ALA A 55 17.16 18.66 6.05
CA ALA A 55 16.94 19.34 7.32
C ALA A 55 15.45 19.24 7.66
N LEU A 56 15.12 18.51 8.73
CA LEU A 56 13.76 18.50 9.25
C LEU A 56 13.43 19.88 9.84
N PRO A 57 12.19 20.39 9.66
CA PRO A 57 11.79 21.64 10.27
C PRO A 57 11.96 21.58 11.81
N PRO A 58 12.06 22.72 12.49
CA PRO A 58 12.03 22.76 13.94
C PRO A 58 10.62 22.41 14.44
N LEU A 59 10.34 21.11 14.58
CA LEU A 59 9.08 20.60 15.13
C LEU A 59 9.14 20.55 16.66
N ALA A 60 8.00 20.83 17.30
CA ALA A 60 7.83 20.62 18.73
C ALA A 60 8.08 19.14 19.09
N GLY A 61 8.97 18.88 20.05
CA GLY A 61 9.39 17.51 20.41
C GLY A 61 10.54 16.94 19.58
N GLY A 62 11.00 17.65 18.55
CA GLY A 62 12.18 17.30 17.76
C GLY A 62 11.99 16.15 16.75
N PRO A 63 13.05 15.78 16.02
CA PRO A 63 13.00 14.83 14.91
C PRO A 63 12.50 13.43 15.30
N ILE A 64 12.86 12.97 16.49
CA ILE A 64 12.47 11.64 17.00
C ILE A 64 10.97 11.60 17.28
N ALA A 65 10.41 12.64 17.90
CA ALA A 65 8.97 12.71 18.14
C ALA A 65 8.22 12.70 16.81
N TRP A 66 8.67 13.48 15.82
CA TRP A 66 8.09 13.47 14.48
C TRP A 66 8.12 12.07 13.85
N HIS A 67 9.28 11.41 13.84
CA HIS A 67 9.43 10.07 13.26
C HIS A 67 8.50 9.05 13.92
N ALA A 68 8.36 9.09 15.25
CA ALA A 68 7.43 8.22 15.97
C ALA A 68 5.96 8.48 15.57
N HIS A 69 5.57 9.74 15.37
CA HIS A 69 4.22 10.09 14.92
C HIS A 69 3.94 9.59 13.51
N GLU A 70 4.90 9.68 12.57
CA GLU A 70 4.73 9.15 11.21
C GLU A 70 4.53 7.62 11.21
N LEU A 71 5.21 6.89 12.10
CA LEU A 71 5.05 5.44 12.23
C LEU A 71 3.72 5.04 12.90
N LEU A 72 3.30 5.77 13.94
CA LEU A 72 2.07 5.47 14.67
C LEU A 72 0.82 5.93 13.90
N LEU A 73 0.80 7.19 13.46
CA LEU A 73 -0.34 7.82 12.81
C LEU A 73 -0.40 7.56 11.30
N GLY A 74 0.74 7.47 10.61
CA GLY A 74 0.76 7.18 9.18
C GLY A 74 0.65 5.67 8.92
N MET A 75 1.74 4.96 9.17
CA MET A 75 1.85 3.52 8.91
C MET A 75 0.87 2.69 9.76
N GLY A 76 0.79 2.97 11.07
CA GLY A 76 -0.05 2.24 12.00
C GLY A 76 -1.54 2.33 11.67
N PHE A 77 -2.08 3.55 11.51
CA PHE A 77 -3.49 3.71 11.14
C PHE A 77 -3.80 3.18 9.74
N ALA A 78 -2.88 3.29 8.76
CA ALA A 78 -3.07 2.69 7.44
C ALA A 78 -3.20 1.16 7.54
N ALA A 79 -2.36 0.51 8.37
CA ALA A 79 -2.44 -0.93 8.62
C ALA A 79 -3.75 -1.33 9.30
N VAL A 80 -4.18 -0.58 10.33
CA VAL A 80 -5.44 -0.83 11.03
C VAL A 80 -6.63 -0.63 10.10
N ALA A 81 -6.66 0.42 9.30
CA ALA A 81 -7.72 0.67 8.32
C ALA A 81 -7.80 -0.47 7.29
N GLY A 82 -6.65 -0.93 6.78
CA GLY A 82 -6.59 -2.11 5.91
C GLY A 82 -7.16 -3.35 6.58
N PHE A 83 -6.74 -3.64 7.81
CA PHE A 83 -7.23 -4.79 8.58
C PHE A 83 -8.75 -4.75 8.81
N VAL A 84 -9.29 -3.61 9.27
CA VAL A 84 -10.72 -3.46 9.54
C VAL A 84 -11.55 -3.62 8.26
N LEU A 85 -11.13 -2.99 7.15
CA LEU A 85 -11.84 -3.12 5.87
C LEU A 85 -11.78 -4.55 5.30
N THR A 86 -10.77 -5.33 5.66
CA THR A 86 -10.71 -6.76 5.32
C THR A 86 -11.48 -7.66 6.27
N ALA A 87 -11.62 -7.28 7.54
CA ALA A 87 -12.28 -8.10 8.56
C ALA A 87 -13.81 -7.98 8.50
N VAL A 88 -14.37 -6.83 8.12
CA VAL A 88 -15.83 -6.60 8.09
C VAL A 88 -16.60 -7.58 7.19
N PRO A 89 -16.16 -7.87 5.95
CA PRO A 89 -16.87 -8.82 5.08
C PRO A 89 -16.86 -10.27 5.58
N GLU A 90 -15.94 -10.64 6.48
CA GLU A 90 -15.88 -12.00 7.07
C GLU A 90 -17.02 -12.24 8.07
N PHE A 91 -17.63 -11.18 8.59
CA PHE A 91 -18.68 -11.25 9.62
C PHE A 91 -20.10 -10.93 9.10
N THR A 92 -20.29 -10.79 7.78
CA THR A 92 -21.59 -10.53 7.12
C THR A 92 -21.87 -11.54 6.03
#